data_AF-A0A7C1YNK0-F1
#
_entry.id   AF-A0A7C1YNK0-F1
#
_cell.length_a   1.000
_cell.length_b   1.000
_cell.length_c   1.000
_cell.angle_alpha   90.00
_cell.angle_beta   90.00
_cell.angle_gamma   90.00
#
_symmetry.space_group_name_H-M   'P 1'
#
loop_
_entity.id
_entity.type
_entity.pdbx_description
1 polymer ?
#
loop_
_entity_poly.entity_id
_entity_poly.type
_entity_poly.pdbx_seq_one_letter_code
_entity_poly.pdbx_strand_id
1 'polypeptide(L)'
;MNENIDLRPRSISDALMQCRDLQEHLEGYSLNKESLPADLAKRMSILAGWLDPEGMAQNLAAALRTLWCAVKSGELAHEDQVNALWLMSEWAETTADAVYARQELENRLHHDEQVRAKQKKAPRKRT
;
A
#
# COMPACT_ATOMS: atom_id res chain seq x y z
N MET A 1 15.09 16.59 -20.63
CA MET A 1 15.30 15.13 -20.59
C MET A 1 14.23 14.56 -19.66
N ASN A 2 13.09 14.13 -20.20
CA ASN A 2 12.10 13.39 -19.42
C ASN A 2 12.45 11.91 -19.58
N GLU A 3 13.39 11.44 -18.76
CA GLU A 3 13.59 10.02 -18.61
C GLU A 3 12.30 9.41 -18.07
N ASN A 4 11.83 8.33 -18.70
CA ASN A 4 10.76 7.49 -18.20
C ASN A 4 11.25 6.85 -16.89
N ILE A 5 11.18 7.57 -15.77
CA ILE A 5 11.51 7.04 -14.46
C ILE A 5 10.47 5.97 -14.16
N ASP A 6 10.91 4.73 -14.02
CA ASP A 6 10.04 3.63 -13.59
C ASP A 6 9.62 3.88 -12.15
N LEU A 7 8.34 4.20 -11.94
CA LEU A 7 7.75 4.49 -10.64
C LEU A 7 7.32 3.22 -9.89
N ARG A 8 7.56 2.03 -10.45
CA ARG A 8 7.15 0.77 -9.82
C ARG A 8 8.09 0.46 -8.63
N PRO A 9 7.53 0.15 -7.46
CA PRO A 9 8.32 -0.36 -6.34
C PRO A 9 9.09 -1.62 -6.70
N ARG A 10 10.22 -1.84 -6.03
CA ARG A 10 11.00 -3.07 -6.17
C ARG A 10 10.73 -4.09 -5.06
N SER A 11 10.10 -3.65 -3.97
CA SER A 11 9.73 -4.49 -2.83
C SER A 11 8.53 -3.89 -2.09
N ILE A 12 7.93 -4.67 -1.18
CA ILE A 12 6.86 -4.18 -0.30
C ILE A 12 7.38 -3.05 0.61
N SER A 13 8.60 -3.19 1.14
CA SER A 13 9.22 -2.15 1.97
C SER A 13 9.42 -0.84 1.20
N ASP A 14 9.88 -0.92 -0.06
CA ASP A 14 9.99 0.23 -0.96
C ASP A 14 8.61 0.84 -1.26
N ALA A 15 7.58 0.01 -1.50
CA ALA A 15 6.23 0.49 -1.69
C ALA A 15 5.69 1.25 -0.46
N LEU A 16 5.89 0.72 0.75
CA LEU A 16 5.46 1.35 2.01
C LEU A 16 6.22 2.65 2.28
N MET A 17 7.51 2.70 2.00
CA MET A 17 8.30 3.94 2.10
C MET A 17 7.78 5.00 1.14
N GLN A 18 7.52 4.63 -0.13
CA GLN A 18 6.95 5.54 -1.11
C GLN A 18 5.54 6.02 -0.72
N CYS A 19 4.72 5.19 -0.07
CA CYS A 19 3.44 5.60 0.49
C CYS A 19 3.61 6.67 1.58
N ARG A 20 4.59 6.50 2.48
CA ARG A 20 4.90 7.48 3.53
C ARG A 20 5.36 8.82 2.94
N ASP A 21 6.29 8.78 1.99
CA ASP A 21 6.79 9.99 1.31
C ASP A 21 5.67 10.75 0.58
N LEU A 22 4.71 10.00 0.01
CA LEU A 22 3.53 10.56 -0.65
C LEU A 22 2.57 11.21 0.35
N GLN A 23 2.37 10.65 1.54
CA GLN A 23 1.49 11.23 2.55
C GLN A 23 1.94 12.65 2.93
N GLU A 24 3.24 12.85 3.17
CA GLU A 24 3.81 14.18 3.47
C GLU A 24 3.54 15.19 2.34
N HIS A 25 3.62 14.74 1.09
CA HIS A 25 3.33 15.59 -0.07
C HIS A 25 1.82 15.86 -0.28
N LEU A 26 0.95 14.95 0.14
CA LEU A 26 -0.50 15.01 -0.09
C LEU A 26 -1.24 15.91 0.90
N GLU A 27 -0.68 16.18 2.07
CA GLU A 27 -1.26 17.09 3.07
C GLU A 27 -1.59 18.47 2.47
N GLY A 28 -0.74 18.97 1.56
CA GLY A 28 -0.95 20.25 0.87
C GLY A 28 -2.17 20.27 -0.07
N TYR A 29 -2.54 19.14 -0.67
CA TYR A 29 -3.69 19.04 -1.58
C TYR A 29 -5.00 18.77 -0.84
N SER A 30 -4.93 18.24 0.38
CA SER A 30 -6.10 17.98 1.24
C SER A 30 -6.81 19.28 1.64
N LEU A 31 -6.03 20.31 1.99
CA LEU A 31 -6.55 21.58 2.49
C LEU A 31 -7.27 22.41 1.41
N ASN A 32 -6.82 22.31 0.15
CA ASN A 32 -7.28 23.19 -0.92
C ASN A 32 -8.46 22.62 -1.75
N LYS A 33 -8.92 21.39 -1.47
CA LYS A 33 -9.94 20.66 -2.27
C LYS A 33 -9.59 20.63 -3.77
N GLU A 34 -8.30 20.66 -4.08
CA GLU A 34 -7.80 20.62 -5.44
C GLU A 34 -7.72 19.17 -5.91
N SER A 35 -7.94 18.96 -7.20
CA SER A 35 -7.73 17.66 -7.82
C SER A 35 -6.24 17.31 -7.79
N LEU A 36 -5.92 16.04 -7.60
CA LEU A 36 -4.56 15.56 -7.66
C LEU A 36 -3.97 15.75 -9.06
N PRO A 37 -2.69 16.16 -9.15
CA PRO A 37 -1.91 16.07 -10.37
C PRO A 37 -1.95 14.66 -10.97
N ALA A 38 -1.94 14.56 -12.31
CA ALA A 38 -2.14 13.29 -13.01
C ALA A 38 -1.02 12.27 -12.76
N ASP A 39 0.22 12.75 -12.62
CA ASP A 39 1.40 11.98 -12.25
C ASP A 39 1.28 11.41 -10.82
N LEU A 40 0.82 12.21 -9.87
CA LEU A 40 0.62 11.79 -8.48
C LEU A 40 -0.48 10.73 -8.37
N ALA A 41 -1.62 10.95 -9.03
CA ALA A 41 -2.71 9.97 -9.09
C ALA A 41 -2.26 8.65 -9.74
N LYS A 42 -1.45 8.73 -10.81
CA LYS A 42 -0.86 7.53 -11.45
C LYS A 42 0.05 6.77 -10.49
N ARG A 43 0.93 7.48 -9.75
CA ARG A 43 1.84 6.86 -8.79
C ARG A 43 1.09 6.17 -7.66
N MET A 44 0.07 6.81 -7.10
CA MET A 44 -0.80 6.24 -6.09
C MET A 44 -1.52 4.98 -6.58
N SER A 45 -2.03 4.99 -7.82
CA SER A 45 -2.68 3.82 -8.41
C SER A 45 -1.71 2.65 -8.60
N ILE A 46 -0.46 2.92 -9.01
CA ILE A 46 0.59 1.89 -9.11
C ILE A 46 0.87 1.27 -7.73
N LEU A 47 1.01 2.11 -6.70
CA LEU A 47 1.27 1.64 -5.33
C LEU A 47 0.12 0.82 -4.76
N ALA A 48 -1.13 1.28 -4.94
CA ALA A 48 -2.31 0.55 -4.48
C ALA A 48 -2.44 -0.83 -5.15
N GLY A 49 -2.06 -0.94 -6.43
CA GLY A 49 -2.03 -2.22 -7.14
C GLY A 49 -0.87 -3.13 -6.74
N TRP A 50 0.22 -2.57 -6.22
CA TRP A 50 1.38 -3.32 -5.73
C TRP A 50 1.17 -3.87 -4.32
N LEU A 51 0.52 -3.08 -3.47
CA LEU A 51 0.11 -3.52 -2.14
C LEU A 51 -1.05 -4.50 -2.30
N ASP A 52 -0.77 -5.79 -2.12
CA ASP A 52 -1.78 -6.85 -2.08
C ASP A 52 -1.85 -7.47 -0.67
N PRO A 53 -2.53 -6.81 0.28
CA PRO A 53 -2.57 -7.27 1.65
C PRO A 53 -3.28 -8.63 1.80
N GLU A 54 -4.21 -8.94 0.90
CA GLU A 54 -4.89 -10.24 0.89
C GLU A 54 -3.90 -11.35 0.55
N GLY A 55 -3.14 -11.20 -0.54
CA GLY A 55 -2.09 -12.16 -0.91
C GLY A 55 -1.02 -12.28 0.18
N MET A 56 -0.62 -11.17 0.80
CA MET A 56 0.31 -11.18 1.93
C MET A 56 -0.24 -11.95 3.14
N ALA A 57 -1.50 -11.72 3.52
CA ALA A 57 -2.16 -12.41 4.62
C ALA A 57 -2.31 -13.92 4.35
N GLN A 58 -2.63 -14.30 3.11
CA GLN A 58 -2.70 -15.70 2.70
C GLN A 58 -1.33 -16.39 2.80
N ASN A 59 -0.27 -15.71 2.37
CA ASN A 59 1.11 -16.22 2.45
C ASN A 59 1.57 -16.36 3.91
N LEU A 60 1.27 -15.37 4.77
CA LEU A 60 1.55 -15.46 6.21
C LEU A 60 0.81 -16.64 6.85
N ALA A 61 -0.47 -16.83 6.53
CA ALA A 61 -1.24 -17.96 7.04
C ALA A 61 -0.65 -19.31 6.58
N ALA A 62 -0.17 -19.41 5.34
CA ALA A 62 0.51 -20.61 4.83
C ALA A 62 1.84 -20.87 5.54
N ALA A 63 2.64 -19.83 5.78
CA ALA A 63 3.90 -19.92 6.51
C ALA A 63 3.67 -20.38 7.97
N LEU A 64 2.67 -19.81 8.66
CA LEU A 64 2.29 -20.22 10.01
C LEU A 64 1.85 -21.69 10.09
N ARG A 65 1.09 -22.18 9.11
CA ARG A 65 0.72 -23.61 9.04
C ARG A 65 1.94 -24.50 8.85
N THR A 66 2.88 -24.07 8.00
CA THR A 66 4.13 -24.80 7.74
C THR A 66 5.00 -24.87 9.01
N LEU A 67 5.15 -23.74 9.70
CA LEU A 67 5.84 -23.66 10.99
C LEU A 67 5.20 -24.59 12.02
N TRP A 68 3.87 -24.59 12.12
CA TRP A 68 3.14 -25.49 13.02
C TRP A 68 3.45 -26.97 12.74
N CYS A 69 3.46 -27.38 11.46
CA CYS A 69 3.82 -28.74 11.08
C CYS A 69 5.26 -29.09 11.51
N ALA A 70 6.23 -28.22 11.24
CA ALA A 70 7.64 -28.44 11.61
C ALA A 70 7.87 -28.51 13.14
N VAL A 71 7.17 -27.66 13.90
CA VAL A 71 7.17 -27.72 15.37
C VAL A 71 6.60 -29.05 15.86
N LYS A 72 5.51 -29.52 15.25
CA LYS A 72 4.83 -30.75 15.66
C LYS A 72 5.57 -32.02 15.28
N SER A 73 6.31 -32.03 14.17
CA SER A 73 7.15 -33.17 13.79
C SER A 73 8.48 -33.22 14.56
N GLY A 74 8.83 -32.16 15.28
CA GLY A 74 10.09 -32.06 16.02
C GLY A 74 11.29 -31.76 15.12
N GLU A 75 11.07 -31.36 13.87
CA GLU A 75 12.10 -30.99 12.90
C GLU A 75 12.78 -29.66 13.23
N LEU A 76 12.16 -28.83 14.09
CA LEU A 76 12.61 -27.48 14.40
C LEU A 76 13.05 -27.37 15.87
N ALA A 77 14.30 -26.96 16.09
CA ALA A 77 14.83 -26.70 17.42
C ALA A 77 14.10 -25.51 18.08
N HIS A 78 13.99 -25.50 19.40
CA HIS A 78 13.19 -24.49 20.11
C HIS A 78 13.62 -23.04 19.81
N GLU A 79 14.92 -22.78 19.70
CA GLU A 79 15.45 -21.44 19.35
C GLU A 79 15.00 -21.00 17.95
N ASP A 80 15.01 -21.93 16.98
CA ASP A 80 14.54 -21.68 15.62
C ASP A 80 13.03 -21.44 15.56
N GLN A 81 12.25 -22.07 16.45
CA GLN A 81 10.81 -21.82 16.58
C GLN A 81 10.55 -20.38 17.02
N VAL A 82 11.29 -19.88 18.01
CA VAL A 82 11.16 -18.51 18.53
C VAL A 82 11.54 -17.50 17.44
N ASN A 83 12.67 -17.73 16.75
CA ASN A 83 13.10 -16.85 15.67
C ASN A 83 12.10 -16.84 14.50
N ALA A 84 11.57 -18.00 14.12
CA ALA A 84 10.54 -18.09 13.08
C ALA A 84 9.27 -17.34 13.48
N LEU A 85 8.80 -17.47 14.73
CA LEU A 85 7.65 -16.73 15.22
C LEU A 85 7.88 -15.21 15.21
N TRP A 86 9.08 -14.76 15.59
CA TRP A 86 9.45 -13.35 15.52
C TRP A 86 9.37 -12.79 14.09
N LEU A 87 9.94 -13.51 13.12
CA LEU A 87 9.85 -13.12 11.70
C LEU A 87 8.40 -13.12 11.19
N MET A 88 7.58 -14.08 11.64
CA MET A 88 6.15 -14.10 11.29
C MET A 88 5.40 -12.91 11.89
N SER A 89 5.76 -12.44 13.09
CA SER A 89 5.18 -11.20 13.65
C SER A 89 5.57 -9.96 12.85
N GLU A 90 6.84 -9.82 12.43
CA GLU A 90 7.26 -8.70 11.58
C GLU A 90 6.52 -8.70 10.23
N TRP A 91 6.27 -9.88 9.67
CA TRP A 91 5.47 -10.00 8.45
C TRP A 91 3.99 -9.68 8.69
N ALA A 92 3.44 -10.04 9.85
CA ALA A 92 2.08 -9.65 10.23
C ALA A 92 1.93 -8.13 10.33
N GLU A 93 2.88 -7.45 10.96
CA GLU A 93 2.93 -5.99 11.04
C GLU A 93 3.03 -5.35 9.65
N THR A 94 3.94 -5.85 8.81
CA THR A 94 4.09 -5.37 7.42
C THR A 94 2.80 -5.56 6.61
N THR A 95 2.06 -6.64 6.86
CA THR A 95 0.76 -6.89 6.22
C THR A 95 -0.29 -5.88 6.69
N ALA A 96 -0.32 -5.56 7.99
CA ALA A 96 -1.22 -4.54 8.53
C ALA A 96 -0.91 -3.15 7.96
N ASP A 97 0.38 -2.78 7.86
CA ASP A 97 0.82 -1.54 7.24
C ASP A 97 0.40 -1.46 5.77
N ALA A 98 0.50 -2.58 5.03
CA ALA A 98 0.05 -2.65 3.64
C ALA A 98 -1.48 -2.49 3.52
N VAL A 99 -2.27 -3.06 4.44
CA VAL A 99 -3.73 -2.84 4.49
C VAL A 99 -4.03 -1.35 4.65
N TYR A 100 -3.42 -0.72 5.65
CA TYR A 100 -3.66 0.68 5.95
C TYR A 100 -3.25 1.59 4.79
N ALA A 101 -2.04 1.40 4.26
CA ALA A 101 -1.53 2.20 3.15
C ALA A 101 -2.39 2.05 1.90
N ARG A 102 -2.81 0.82 1.55
CA ARG A 102 -3.69 0.60 0.40
C ARG A 102 -5.04 1.30 0.57
N GLN A 103 -5.67 1.16 1.73
CA GLN A 103 -6.96 1.79 2.01
C GLN A 103 -6.87 3.31 1.89
N GLU A 104 -5.79 3.91 2.41
CA GLU A 104 -5.59 5.37 2.33
C GLU A 104 -5.43 5.84 0.88
N LEU A 105 -4.62 5.12 0.08
CA LEU A 105 -4.45 5.42 -1.34
C LEU A 105 -5.78 5.33 -2.11
N GLU A 106 -6.54 4.26 -1.91
CA GLU A 106 -7.83 4.04 -2.56
C GLU A 106 -8.86 5.12 -2.17
N ASN A 107 -8.94 5.45 -0.88
CA ASN A 107 -9.81 6.53 -0.38
C ASN A 107 -9.47 7.87 -1.05
N ARG A 108 -8.18 8.16 -1.17
CA ARG A 108 -7.71 9.42 -1.72
C ARG A 108 -7.93 9.50 -3.24
N LEU A 109 -7.71 8.41 -3.96
CA LEU A 109 -8.04 8.30 -5.39
C LEU A 109 -9.55 8.46 -5.61
N HIS A 110 -10.38 7.80 -4.81
CA HIS A 110 -11.83 7.94 -4.89
C HIS A 110 -12.29 9.37 -4.62
N HIS A 111 -11.69 10.05 -3.64
CA HIS A 111 -11.97 11.46 -3.38
C HIS A 111 -11.64 12.35 -4.59
N ASP A 112 -10.49 12.16 -5.23
CA ASP A 112 -10.11 12.90 -6.43
C ASP A 112 -11.11 12.70 -7.59
N GLU A 113 -11.59 11.46 -7.79
CA GLU A 113 -12.63 11.17 -8.77
C GLU A 113 -13.93 11.95 -8.49
N GLN A 114 -14.35 12.02 -7.22
CA GLN A 114 -15.51 12.80 -6.81
C GLN A 114 -15.33 14.30 -7.06
N VAL A 115 -14.15 14.85 -6.76
CA VAL A 115 -13.82 16.26 -7.03
C VAL A 115 -13.90 16.55 -8.53
N ARG A 116 -13.26 15.72 -9.36
CA ARG A 116 -13.30 15.85 -10.83
C ARG A 116 -14.72 15.72 -11.39
N ALA A 117 -15.53 14.81 -10.85
CA ALA A 117 -16.93 14.65 -11.24
C ALA A 117 -17.78 15.90 -10.92
N LYS A 118 -17.56 16.53 -9.76
CA LYS A 118 -18.23 17.78 -9.37
C LYS A 118 -17.83 18.93 -10.29
N GLN A 119 -16.54 19.07 -10.61
CA GLN A 119 -16.04 20.13 -11.51
C GLN A 119 -16.60 19.98 -12.93
N LYS A 120 -16.71 18.75 -13.46
CA LYS A 120 -17.33 18.49 -14.78
C LYS A 120 -18.81 18.85 -14.85
N LYS A 121 -19.54 18.79 -13.72
CA LYS A 121 -20.97 19.13 -13.63
C LYS A 121 -21.23 20.62 -13.40
N ALA A 122 -20.21 21.43 -13.09
CA ALA A 122 -20.38 22.87 -12.93
C ALA A 122 -20.68 23.52 -14.29
N PRO A 123 -21.85 24.16 -14.48
CA PRO A 123 -22.20 24.75 -15.77
C PRO A 123 -21.22 25.89 -16.08
N ARG A 124 -20.56 25.82 -17.24
CA ARG A 124 -19.91 27.00 -17.85
C ARG A 124 -20.99 28.08 -17.96
N LYS A 125 -20.93 29.10 -17.11
CA LYS A 125 -21.66 30.36 -17.35
C LYS A 125 -21.16 30.87 -18.69
N ARG A 126 -21.95 30.68 -19.75
CA ARG A 126 -21.78 31.37 -21.02
C ARG A 126 -22.05 32.84 -20.74
N THR A 127 -20.99 33.61 -20.61
CA THR A 127 -20.98 35.06 -20.89
C THR A 127 -21.29 35.29 -22.36
#